data_AF-A0A1C0V3E9-F1
#
_entry.id   AF-A0A1C0V3E9-F1
#
_cell.length_a   1.000
_cell.length_b   1.000
_cell.length_c   1.000
_cell.angle_alpha   90.00
_cell.angle_beta   90.00
_cell.angle_gamma   90.00
#
_symmetry.space_group_name_H-M   'P 1'
#
loop_
_entity.id
_entity.type
_entity.pdbx_description
1 polymer ?
#
loop_
_entity_poly.entity_id
_entity_poly.type
_entity_poly.pdbx_seq_one_letter_code
_entity_poly.pdbx_strand_id
1 'polypeptide(L)' 'MMNTPALREEPRRARAGVIPAQTNASILDWLESSGRLRDRDERDFEYNERDEEIADMLVGEETGYELDDDDDMASDEP' A
#
# COMPACT_ATOMS: atom_id res chain seq x y z
N MET A 1 -38.37 -21.81 -14.21
CA MET A 1 -37.54 -20.59 -14.27
C MET A 1 -36.73 -20.54 -12.98
N MET A 2 -35.41 -20.45 -13.09
CA MET A 2 -34.51 -20.45 -11.93
C MET A 2 -34.53 -19.06 -11.28
N ASN A 3 -35.27 -18.91 -10.17
CA ASN A 3 -35.25 -17.69 -9.38
C ASN A 3 -34.00 -17.68 -8.50
N THR A 4 -32.93 -17.06 -8.98
CA THR A 4 -31.77 -16.74 -8.14
C THR A 4 -32.11 -15.53 -7.26
N PRO A 5 -32.20 -15.70 -5.92
CA PRO A 5 -32.58 -14.61 -5.02
C PRO A 5 -31.59 -13.44 -4.98
N ALA A 6 -30.41 -13.61 -5.60
CA ALA A 6 -29.36 -12.60 -5.68
C ALA A 6 -29.45 -11.67 -6.90
N LEU A 7 -30.26 -12.00 -7.92
CA LEU A 7 -30.34 -11.20 -9.15
C LEU A 7 -31.57 -10.30 -9.12
N ARG A 8 -31.38 -9.00 -9.32
CA ARG A 8 -32.44 -7.98 -9.38
C ARG A 8 -32.33 -7.21 -10.69
N GLU A 9 -33.48 -6.93 -11.29
CA GLU A 9 -33.58 -6.09 -12.49
C GLU A 9 -33.60 -4.62 -12.06
N GLU A 10 -32.75 -3.80 -12.69
CA GLU A 10 -32.63 -2.36 -12.41
C GLU A 10 -32.88 -1.52 -13.68
N PRO A 11 -33.54 -0.36 -13.61
CA PRO A 11 -33.85 0.45 -14.78
C PRO A 11 -32.57 1.01 -15.45
N ARG A 12 -32.47 0.87 -16.77
CA ARG A 12 -31.30 1.31 -17.57
C ARG A 12 -30.96 2.80 -17.45
N ARG A 13 -31.95 3.65 -17.16
CA ARG A 13 -31.80 5.11 -17.01
C ARG A 13 -32.08 5.58 -15.58
N ALA A 14 -31.84 4.72 -14.59
CA ALA A 14 -31.85 5.13 -13.19
C ALA A 14 -30.51 5.79 -12.82
N ARG A 15 -30.57 6.76 -11.89
CA ARG A 15 -29.36 7.22 -11.22
C ARG A 15 -28.86 6.10 -10.31
N ALA A 16 -27.54 5.90 -10.26
CA ALA A 16 -26.96 4.93 -9.35
C ALA A 16 -27.36 5.25 -7.90
N GLY A 17 -27.62 4.21 -7.11
CA GLY A 17 -27.81 4.36 -5.68
C GLY A 17 -26.57 5.00 -5.06
N VAL A 18 -26.77 5.93 -4.15
CA VAL A 18 -25.67 6.54 -3.39
C VAL A 18 -25.21 5.51 -2.36
N ILE A 19 -23.95 5.09 -2.44
CA ILE A 19 -23.33 4.30 -1.37
C ILE A 19 -23.20 5.24 -0.17
N PRO A 20 -23.81 4.94 0.99
CA PRO A 20 -23.65 5.77 2.17
C PRO A 20 -22.17 5.88 2.51
N ALA A 21 -21.72 7.10 2.82
CA ALA A 21 -20.38 7.28 3.36
C ALA A 21 -20.30 6.45 4.65
N GLN A 22 -19.42 5.45 4.63
CA GLN A 22 -19.14 4.66 5.80
C GLN A 22 -18.47 5.65 6.76
N THR A 23 -19.13 6.00 7.86
CA THR A 23 -18.50 6.69 8.99
C THR A 23 -17.53 5.70 9.59
N ASN A 24 -16.35 5.67 8.98
CA ASN A 24 -15.11 5.02 9.38
C ASN A 24 -15.25 4.21 10.67
N ALA A 25 -15.53 2.91 10.55
CA ALA A 25 -14.89 2.01 11.50
C ALA A 25 -13.40 2.33 11.34
N SER A 26 -12.77 2.87 12.38
CA SER A 26 -11.34 3.14 12.34
C SER A 26 -10.68 1.87 11.80
N ILE A 27 -9.71 1.98 10.90
CA ILE A 27 -9.05 0.78 10.40
C ILE A 27 -8.44 -0.02 11.56
N LEU A 28 -8.09 0.67 12.66
CA LEU A 28 -7.71 0.05 13.93
C LEU A 28 -8.86 -0.75 14.54
N ASP A 29 -10.07 -0.18 14.66
CA ASP A 29 -11.25 -0.88 15.17
C ASP A 29 -11.63 -2.09 14.30
N TRP A 30 -11.48 -1.97 12.97
CA TRP A 30 -11.71 -3.09 12.06
C TRP A 30 -10.65 -4.18 12.22
N LEU A 31 -9.38 -3.81 12.33
CA LEU A 31 -8.29 -4.75 12.58
C LEU A 31 -8.45 -5.44 13.93
N GLU A 32 -8.87 -4.72 14.98
CA GLU A 32 -9.12 -5.26 16.31
C GLU A 32 -10.33 -6.21 16.30
N SER A 33 -11.48 -5.76 15.78
CA SER A 33 -12.71 -6.57 15.73
C SER A 33 -12.59 -7.82 14.85
N SER A 34 -11.74 -7.79 13.83
CA SER A 34 -11.46 -8.95 12.98
C SER A 34 -10.35 -9.87 13.53
N GLY A 35 -9.71 -9.52 14.65
CA GLY A 35 -8.57 -10.24 15.22
C GLY A 35 -7.32 -10.21 14.36
N ARG A 36 -7.21 -9.19 13.49
CA ARG A 36 -6.06 -8.97 12.58
C ARG A 36 -5.03 -8.00 13.16
N LEU A 37 -5.39 -7.22 14.17
CA LEU A 37 -4.46 -6.40 14.93
C LEU A 37 -3.64 -7.32 15.85
N ARG A 38 -2.32 -7.39 15.63
CA ARG A 38 -1.37 -8.09 16.51
C ARG A 38 -0.29 -7.11 16.92
N ASP A 39 0.14 -7.21 18.17
CA ASP A 39 1.34 -6.53 18.63
C ASP A 39 2.54 -7.01 17.82
N ARG A 40 3.44 -6.08 17.51
CA ARG A 40 4.74 -6.46 16.96
C ARG A 40 5.51 -7.10 18.09
N ASP A 41 5.93 -8.36 17.91
CA ASP A 41 7.00 -8.89 18.73
C ASP A 41 8.20 -7.96 18.56
N GLU A 42 8.74 -7.48 19.68
CA GLU A 42 10.05 -6.82 19.75
C GLU A 42 11.11 -7.86 19.37
N ARG A 43 11.17 -8.19 18.08
CA ARG A 43 12.30 -8.93 17.54
C ARG A 43 13.37 -7.90 17.29
N ASP A 44 14.41 -7.94 18.12
CA ASP A 44 15.72 -7.51 17.68
C ASP A 44 15.96 -8.22 16.34
N PHE A 45 16.11 -7.46 15.26
CA PHE A 45 16.48 -8.01 13.98
C PHE A 45 17.88 -8.59 14.16
N GLU A 46 17.95 -9.88 14.45
CA GLU A 46 19.19 -10.63 14.40
C GLU A 46 19.49 -10.82 12.91
N TYR A 47 20.26 -9.89 12.34
CA TYR A 47 20.78 -10.01 10.99
C TYR A 47 21.47 -11.37 10.89
N ASN A 48 20.87 -12.29 10.15
CA ASN A 48 21.46 -13.60 9.91
C ASN A 48 22.34 -13.49 8.65
N GLU A 49 23.33 -14.37 8.51
CA GLU A 49 24.21 -14.41 7.32
C GLU A 49 23.44 -14.52 5.99
N ARG A 50 22.19 -14.99 6.03
CA ARG A 50 21.33 -15.11 4.85
C ARG A 50 20.80 -13.75 4.35
N ASP A 51 20.75 -12.72 5.21
CA ASP A 51 20.42 -11.36 4.79
C ASP A 51 21.62 -10.67 4.10
N GLU A 52 22.86 -11.09 4.40
CA GLU A 52 24.07 -10.60 3.71
C GLU A 52 24.14 -11.08 2.25
N GLU A 53 23.74 -12.33 1.97
CA GLU A 53 23.65 -12.87 0.61
C GLU A 53 22.63 -12.10 -0.25
N ILE A 54 21.49 -11.71 0.34
CA ILE A 54 20.47 -10.90 -0.34
C ILE A 54 20.98 -9.47 -0.61
N ALA A 55 21.74 -8.90 0.32
CA ALA A 55 22.35 -7.58 0.15
C ALA A 55 23.39 -7.57 -0.98
N ASP A 56 24.22 -8.61 -1.08
CA ASP A 56 25.19 -8.77 -2.17
C ASP A 56 24.49 -8.90 -3.54
N MET A 57 23.38 -9.63 -3.61
CA MET A 57 22.53 -9.69 -4.80
C MET A 57 21.86 -8.36 -5.19
N LEU A 58 21.54 -7.50 -4.21
CA LEU A 58 20.91 -6.20 -4.47
C LEU A 58 21.94 -5.14 -4.93
N VAL A 59 23.20 -5.31 -4.52
CA VAL A 59 24.32 -4.43 -4.86
C VAL A 59 25.03 -4.89 -6.15
N GLY A 60 24.88 -6.17 -6.53
CA GLY A 60 25.41 -6.74 -7.77
C GLY A 60 24.54 -6.43 -9.00
N GLU A 61 25.15 -5.74 -9.96
CA GLU A 61 24.63 -5.28 -11.26
C GLU A 61 23.76 -4.01 -11.25
N GLU A 62 24.49 -2.88 -11.31
CA GLU A 62 24.10 -1.62 -11.96
C GLU A 62 22.94 -0.84 -11.33
N THR A 63 23.18 -0.26 -10.15
CA THR A 63 22.54 1.02 -9.78
C THR A 63 23.24 2.17 -10.50
N GLY A 64 23.32 2.08 -11.83
CA GLY A 64 23.79 3.13 -12.72
C GLY A 64 22.72 4.20 -12.92
N TYR A 65 22.27 4.83 -11.83
CA TYR A 65 21.67 6.15 -11.95
C TYR A 65 22.84 7.12 -11.89
N GLU A 66 23.34 7.54 -13.04
CA GLU A 66 24.14 8.77 -13.12
C GLU A 66 23.27 9.86 -12.50
N LEU A 67 23.66 10.35 -11.31
CA LEU A 67 23.14 11.61 -10.82
C LEU A 67 23.60 12.64 -11.86
N ASP A 68 22.68 13.04 -12.73
CA ASP A 68 22.85 14.25 -13.52
C ASP A 68 23.05 15.37 -12.50
N ASP A 69 24.27 15.90 -12.43
CA ASP A 69 24.70 17.01 -11.59
C ASP A 69 24.03 18.30 -12.11
N ASP A 70 22.69 18.34 -12.12
CA ASP A 70 21.87 19.51 -12.42
C ASP A 70 21.78 20.46 -11.20
N ASP A 71 22.89 20.59 -10.47
CA ASP A 71 23.07 21.55 -9.36
C ASP A 71 23.82 22.83 -9.81
N ASP A 72 23.81 23.15 -11.10
CA ASP A 72 24.34 24.42 -11.63
C ASP A 72 23.25 25.48 -11.83
N MET A 73 23.30 26.48 -10.94
CA MET A 73 22.73 27.85 -10.98
C MET A 73 21.53 28.17 -10.07
N ALA A 74 21.77 28.12 -8.75
CA ALA A 74 21.28 29.20 -7.88
C ALA A 74 22.42 30.18 -7.58
N SER A 75 22.48 31.30 -8.29
CA SER A 75 23.15 32.51 -7.84
C SER A 75 22.30 33.71 -8.25
N ASP A 76 21.23 33.90 -7.49
CA ASP A 76 20.56 35.19 -7.36
C ASP A 76 21.34 35.98 -6.31
N GLU A 77 22.14 36.97 -6.72
CA GLU A 77 22.73 37.96 -5.83
C GLU A 77 22.46 39.36 -6.41
N PRO A 78 21.99 40.32 -5.60
CA PRO A 78 21.45 41.62 -6.06
C PRO A 78 22.48 42.61 -6.62
#